data_AF-A0A174DZI1-F1
#
_entry.id   AF-A0A174DZI1-F1
#
_cell.length_a   1.000
_cell.length_b   1.000
_cell.length_c   1.000
_cell.angle_alpha   90.00
_cell.angle_beta   90.00
_cell.angle_gamma   90.00
#
_symmetry.space_group_name_H-M   'P 1'
#
loop_
_entity.id
_entity.type
_entity.pdbx_description
1 polymer ?
#
loop_
_entity_poly.entity_id
_entity_poly.type
_entity_poly.pdbx_seq_one_letter_code
_entity_poly.pdbx_strand_id
1 'polypeptide(L)'
;MKIKQVEELVGITRKNIRFYEEQGLLNVERAENGYREYHTADIARLQEIKLFRKMDISIEEMRALFEKRKSLQVCLEQHLGELERRREGLVKMQEMCERLIAEHQSLDTLNAENCLEEIEQMEKEGARFMDIKKTDIRKKRRTGAIIGAVVMILLMGFTIGLMLWANTQDPIPTGLLIFLIAIPVVIIGGILAALAGRMKEIEGGEEDEASKY
;
A
#
# COMPACT_ATOMS: atom_id res chain seq x y z
N MET A 1 -14.19 25.70 -5.95
CA MET A 1 -14.95 24.51 -6.44
C MET A 1 -15.10 23.47 -5.34
N LYS A 2 -16.19 22.68 -5.36
CA LYS A 2 -16.38 21.57 -4.39
C LYS A 2 -15.72 20.28 -4.90
N ILE A 3 -15.34 19.41 -3.97
CA ILE A 3 -14.60 18.16 -4.26
C ILE A 3 -15.25 17.25 -5.33
N LYS A 4 -16.60 17.22 -5.42
CA LYS A 4 -17.31 16.43 -6.44
C LYS A 4 -17.06 16.97 -7.85
N GLN A 5 -17.10 18.30 -8.01
CA GLN A 5 -16.82 18.94 -9.30
C GLN A 5 -15.36 18.76 -9.71
N VAL A 6 -14.45 18.80 -8.73
CA VAL A 6 -13.03 18.55 -8.97
C VAL A 6 -12.81 17.11 -9.41
N GLU A 7 -13.42 16.13 -8.72
CA GLU A 7 -13.36 14.71 -9.09
C GLU A 7 -13.81 14.47 -10.53
N GLU A 8 -14.93 15.06 -10.95
CA GLU A 8 -15.43 14.99 -12.33
C GLU A 8 -14.49 15.67 -13.34
N LEU A 9 -13.86 16.79 -12.96
CA LEU A 9 -12.99 17.56 -13.85
C LEU A 9 -11.62 16.90 -14.05
N VAL A 10 -10.96 16.46 -12.98
CA VAL A 10 -9.61 15.87 -13.07
C VAL A 10 -9.65 14.35 -13.27
N GLY A 11 -10.80 13.71 -13.06
CA GLY A 11 -10.94 12.26 -13.08
C GLY A 11 -10.06 11.61 -12.02
N ILE A 12 -10.14 12.13 -10.78
CA ILE A 12 -9.44 11.61 -9.60
C ILE A 12 -10.48 11.48 -8.50
N THR A 13 -10.58 10.29 -7.89
CA THR A 13 -11.57 10.05 -6.85
C THR A 13 -11.37 10.97 -5.64
N ARG A 14 -12.44 11.32 -4.93
CA ARG A 14 -12.33 12.12 -3.68
C ARG A 14 -11.41 11.49 -2.64
N LYS A 15 -11.36 10.15 -2.62
CA LYS A 15 -10.46 9.39 -1.72
C LYS A 15 -9.00 9.73 -2.06
N ASN A 16 -8.64 9.68 -3.34
CA ASN A 16 -7.27 9.97 -3.79
C ASN A 16 -6.90 11.44 -3.62
N ILE A 17 -7.84 12.36 -3.86
CA ILE A 17 -7.60 13.81 -3.60
C ILE A 17 -7.25 14.05 -2.13
N ARG A 18 -8.01 13.46 -1.19
CA ARG A 18 -7.73 13.56 0.25
C ARG A 18 -6.41 12.89 0.62
N PHE A 19 -6.14 11.74 0.02
CA PHE A 19 -4.87 11.06 0.22
C PHE A 19 -3.68 11.92 -0.24
N TYR A 20 -3.75 12.58 -1.40
CA TYR A 20 -2.68 13.48 -1.84
C TYR A 20 -2.49 14.70 -0.93
N GLU A 21 -3.56 15.19 -0.32
CA GLU A 21 -3.50 16.23 0.71
C GLU A 21 -2.84 15.70 2.01
N GLU A 22 -3.21 14.51 2.48
CA GLU A 22 -2.57 13.84 3.63
C GLU A 22 -1.10 13.55 3.38
N GLN A 23 -0.76 13.18 2.15
CA GLN A 23 0.62 13.04 1.68
C GLN A 23 1.25 14.39 1.38
N GLY A 24 0.65 15.55 1.66
CA GLY A 24 1.27 16.87 1.49
C GLY A 24 1.67 17.23 0.05
N LEU A 25 1.11 16.57 -0.97
CA LEU A 25 1.29 16.93 -2.38
C LEU A 25 0.35 18.07 -2.80
N LEU A 26 -0.73 18.27 -2.04
CA LEU A 26 -1.75 19.27 -2.25
C LEU A 26 -2.05 19.96 -0.92
N ASN A 27 -2.24 21.29 -0.93
CA ASN A 27 -2.69 22.03 0.22
C ASN A 27 -3.92 22.85 -0.17
N VAL A 28 -5.09 22.45 0.32
CA VAL A 28 -6.37 23.04 -0.08
C VAL A 28 -6.88 23.95 1.02
N GLU A 29 -7.22 25.17 0.67
CA GLU A 29 -7.80 26.13 1.61
C GLU A 29 -9.19 25.66 2.09
N ARG A 30 -9.54 26.08 3.31
CA ARG A 30 -10.87 25.84 3.87
C ARG A 30 -11.63 27.16 3.88
N ALA A 31 -12.83 27.13 3.35
CA ALA A 31 -13.77 28.23 3.46
C ALA A 31 -14.23 28.43 4.91
N GLU A 32 -14.87 29.56 5.21
CA GLU A 32 -15.35 29.93 6.56
C GLU A 32 -16.28 28.87 7.19
N ASN A 33 -16.99 28.10 6.37
CA ASN A 33 -17.85 27.00 6.80
C ASN A 33 -17.09 25.69 7.10
N GLY A 34 -15.76 25.70 7.08
CA GLY A 34 -14.89 24.56 7.39
C GLY A 34 -14.74 23.54 6.25
N TYR A 35 -15.40 23.73 5.11
CA TYR A 35 -15.28 22.85 3.95
C TYR A 35 -14.09 23.25 3.06
N ARG A 36 -13.48 22.25 2.43
CA ARG A 36 -12.43 22.46 1.41
C ARG A 36 -12.96 23.23 0.22
N GLU A 37 -12.19 24.22 -0.20
CA GLU A 37 -12.43 25.01 -1.40
C GLU A 37 -11.25 24.87 -2.35
N TYR A 38 -11.52 24.29 -3.52
CA TYR A 38 -10.50 24.03 -4.53
C TYR A 38 -10.48 25.16 -5.56
N HIS A 39 -9.29 25.69 -5.84
CA HIS A 39 -9.04 26.72 -6.84
C HIS A 39 -8.36 26.15 -8.08
N THR A 40 -8.18 26.98 -9.10
CA THR A 40 -7.54 26.59 -10.37
C THR A 40 -6.11 26.04 -10.16
N ALA A 41 -5.37 26.58 -9.18
CA ALA A 41 -4.04 26.09 -8.83
C ALA A 41 -4.07 24.65 -8.29
N ASP A 42 -5.07 24.30 -7.48
CA ASP A 42 -5.24 22.93 -6.96
C ASP A 42 -5.56 21.94 -8.07
N ILE A 43 -6.37 22.37 -9.04
CA ILE A 43 -6.72 21.57 -10.21
C ILE A 43 -5.48 21.30 -11.07
N ALA A 44 -4.67 22.33 -11.33
CA ALA A 44 -3.41 22.18 -12.05
C ALA A 44 -2.46 21.21 -11.31
N ARG A 45 -2.32 21.37 -9.99
CA ARG A 45 -1.52 20.44 -9.16
C ARG A 45 -2.03 19.00 -9.23
N LEU A 46 -3.34 18.80 -9.18
CA LEU A 46 -3.94 17.46 -9.30
C LEU A 46 -3.71 16.84 -10.69
N GLN A 47 -3.68 17.65 -11.76
CA GLN A 47 -3.32 17.18 -13.09
C GLN A 47 -1.84 16.79 -13.19
N GLU A 48 -0.93 17.55 -12.58
CA GLU A 48 0.49 17.20 -12.46
C GLU A 48 0.67 15.86 -11.72
N ILE A 49 0.00 15.70 -10.57
CA ILE A 49 0.02 14.45 -9.79
C ILE A 49 -0.47 13.28 -10.66
N LYS A 50 -1.60 13.44 -11.36
CA LYS A 50 -2.16 12.41 -12.24
C LYS A 50 -1.19 12.01 -13.36
N LEU A 51 -0.53 12.99 -13.99
CA LEU A 51 0.48 12.74 -15.01
C LEU A 51 1.64 11.91 -14.44
N PHE A 52 2.23 12.36 -13.34
CA PHE A 52 3.39 11.69 -12.74
C PHE A 52 3.06 10.30 -12.21
N ARG A 53 1.87 10.09 -11.63
CA ARG A 53 1.39 8.74 -11.27
C ARG A 53 1.25 7.83 -12.49
N LYS A 54 0.74 8.34 -13.62
CA LYS A 54 0.68 7.56 -14.87
C LYS A 54 2.05 7.22 -15.45
N MET A 55 3.07 8.00 -15.11
CA MET A 55 4.47 7.73 -15.45
C MET A 55 5.18 6.86 -14.41
N ASP A 56 4.48 6.27 -13.44
CA ASP A 56 5.09 5.47 -12.36
C ASP A 56 6.14 6.24 -11.53
N ILE A 57 5.98 7.56 -11.42
CA ILE A 57 6.78 8.38 -10.50
C ILE A 57 6.17 8.28 -9.10
N SER A 58 7.03 8.11 -8.11
CA SER A 58 6.65 7.91 -6.72
C SER A 58 6.13 9.18 -6.04
N ILE A 59 5.38 9.01 -4.94
CA ILE A 59 4.89 10.13 -4.10
C ILE A 59 6.06 10.89 -3.49
N GLU A 60 7.11 10.17 -3.09
CA GLU A 60 8.33 10.76 -2.54
C GLU A 60 9.05 11.65 -3.56
N GLU A 61 9.15 11.22 -4.81
CA GLU A 61 9.75 12.01 -5.88
C GLU A 61 8.91 13.23 -6.24
N MET A 62 7.59 13.06 -6.40
CA MET A 62 6.68 14.19 -6.63
C MET A 62 6.75 15.21 -5.49
N ARG A 63 6.84 14.76 -4.24
CA ARG A 63 7.04 15.65 -3.10
C ARG A 63 8.34 16.44 -3.24
N ALA A 64 9.44 15.77 -3.56
CA ALA A 64 10.72 16.44 -3.77
C ALA A 64 10.68 17.46 -4.92
N LEU A 65 9.92 17.18 -5.98
CA LEU A 65 9.69 18.10 -7.09
C LEU A 65 8.87 19.32 -6.67
N PHE A 66 7.72 19.12 -6.01
CA PHE A 66 6.84 20.22 -5.60
C PHE A 66 7.44 21.10 -4.50
N GLU A 67 8.27 20.52 -3.63
CA GLU A 67 9.06 21.26 -2.64
C GLU A 67 10.33 21.89 -3.23
N LYS A 68 10.57 21.75 -4.54
CA LYS A 68 11.75 22.26 -5.25
C LYS A 68 13.09 21.77 -4.70
N ARG A 69 13.09 20.64 -3.99
CA ARG A 69 14.32 19.95 -3.53
C ARG A 69 15.03 19.23 -4.66
N LYS A 70 14.31 18.93 -5.75
CA LYS A 70 14.81 18.28 -6.97
C LYS A 70 14.22 19.01 -8.17
N SER A 71 15.01 19.18 -9.24
CA SER A 71 14.50 19.71 -10.50
C SER A 71 13.73 18.64 -11.28
N LEU A 72 12.78 19.07 -12.11
CA LEU A 72 12.03 18.17 -12.99
C LEU A 72 12.97 17.39 -13.91
N GLN A 73 13.96 18.07 -14.49
CA GLN A 73 14.95 17.45 -15.38
C GLN A 73 15.69 16.29 -14.69
N VAL A 74 16.28 16.53 -13.52
CA VAL A 74 17.03 15.49 -12.79
C VAL A 74 16.12 14.32 -12.41
N CYS A 75 14.86 14.59 -12.07
CA CYS A 75 13.91 13.52 -11.78
C CYS A 75 13.59 12.66 -13.00
N LEU A 76 13.34 13.28 -14.14
CA LEU A 76 13.02 12.56 -15.38
C LEU A 76 14.24 11.83 -15.95
N GLU A 77 15.44 12.38 -15.86
CA GLU A 77 16.68 11.71 -16.27
C GLU A 77 16.93 10.43 -15.44
N GLN A 78 16.73 10.51 -14.12
CA GLN A 78 16.84 9.33 -13.25
C GLN A 78 15.76 8.29 -13.57
N HIS A 79 14.51 8.73 -13.73
CA HIS A 79 13.41 7.84 -14.07
C HIS A 79 13.59 7.19 -15.46
N LEU A 80 14.12 7.92 -16.44
CA LEU A 80 14.46 7.38 -17.76
C LEU A 80 15.49 6.26 -17.64
N GLY A 81 16.56 6.45 -16.86
CA GLY A 81 17.54 5.40 -16.62
C GLY A 81 16.97 4.18 -15.89
N GLU A 82 15.95 4.36 -15.05
CA GLU A 82 15.21 3.21 -14.49
C GLU A 82 14.36 2.48 -15.53
N LEU A 83 13.65 3.21 -16.40
CA LEU A 83 12.86 2.63 -17.48
C LEU A 83 13.73 1.85 -18.46
N GLU A 84 14.92 2.36 -18.78
CA GLU A 84 15.89 1.67 -19.66
C GLU A 84 16.33 0.33 -19.06
N ARG A 85 16.71 0.30 -17.77
CA ARG A 85 17.08 -0.95 -17.08
C ARG A 85 15.92 -1.94 -16.98
N ARG A 86 14.69 -1.45 -16.76
CA ARG A 86 13.48 -2.30 -16.77
C ARG A 86 13.22 -2.87 -18.16
N ARG A 87 13.37 -2.07 -19.21
CA ARG A 87 13.25 -2.52 -20.61
C ARG A 87 14.28 -3.60 -20.92
N GLU A 88 15.54 -3.41 -20.53
CA GLU A 88 16.59 -4.41 -20.72
C GLU A 88 16.28 -5.72 -19.98
N GLY A 89 15.82 -5.64 -18.73
CA GLY A 89 15.35 -6.81 -17.99
C GLY A 89 14.21 -7.54 -18.71
N LEU A 90 13.22 -6.81 -19.23
CA LEU A 90 12.11 -7.40 -20.01
C LEU A 90 12.59 -8.10 -21.28
N VAL A 91 13.52 -7.49 -22.02
CA VAL A 91 14.11 -8.12 -23.21
C VAL A 91 14.83 -9.42 -22.84
N LYS A 92 15.63 -9.41 -21.75
CA LYS A 92 16.32 -10.61 -21.27
C LYS A 92 15.37 -11.72 -20.82
N MET A 93 14.28 -11.35 -20.14
CA MET A 93 13.22 -12.31 -19.79
C MET A 93 12.55 -12.90 -21.03
N GLN A 94 12.30 -12.09 -22.07
CA GLN A 94 11.75 -12.58 -23.33
C GLN A 94 12.70 -13.55 -24.03
N GLU A 95 13.99 -13.21 -24.14
CA GLU A 95 15.03 -14.10 -24.71
C GLU A 95 15.08 -15.45 -23.98
N MET A 96 15.01 -15.44 -22.64
CA MET A 96 14.96 -16.66 -21.84
C MET A 96 13.70 -17.49 -22.12
N CYS A 97 12.52 -16.86 -22.14
CA CYS A 97 11.27 -17.53 -22.46
C CYS A 97 11.31 -18.18 -23.86
N GLU A 98 11.79 -17.45 -24.86
CA GLU A 98 11.91 -17.95 -26.24
C GLU A 98 12.84 -19.17 -26.31
N ARG A 99 13.97 -19.13 -25.62
CA ARG A 99 14.90 -20.26 -25.54
C ARG A 99 14.26 -21.48 -24.87
N LEU A 100 13.62 -21.30 -23.71
CA LEU A 100 12.97 -22.40 -22.98
C LEU A 100 11.83 -23.03 -23.78
N ILE A 101 11.08 -22.22 -24.55
CA ILE A 101 10.06 -22.71 -25.49
C ILE A 101 10.71 -23.53 -26.61
N ALA A 102 11.78 -23.03 -27.23
CA ALA A 102 12.47 -23.70 -28.33
C ALA A 102 13.08 -25.05 -27.90
N GLU A 103 13.60 -25.12 -26.68
CA GLU A 103 14.16 -26.32 -26.07
C GLU A 103 13.09 -27.35 -25.64
N HIS A 104 11.79 -27.03 -25.81
CA HIS A 104 10.65 -27.86 -25.39
C HIS A 104 10.77 -28.33 -23.93
N GLN A 105 11.31 -27.48 -23.05
CA GLN A 105 11.52 -27.87 -21.66
C GLN A 105 10.17 -28.11 -20.97
N SER A 106 10.01 -29.28 -20.34
CA SER A 106 8.94 -29.51 -19.37
C SER A 106 9.42 -29.08 -17.99
N LEU A 107 8.50 -28.87 -17.06
CA LEU A 107 8.86 -28.57 -15.66
C LEU A 107 9.78 -29.63 -15.04
N ASP A 108 9.67 -30.87 -15.50
CA ASP A 108 10.48 -32.00 -15.01
C ASP A 108 11.92 -31.99 -15.55
N THR A 109 12.16 -31.31 -16.67
CA THR A 109 13.49 -31.20 -17.31
C THR A 109 14.14 -29.83 -17.12
N LEU A 110 13.39 -28.85 -16.62
CA LEU A 110 13.88 -27.51 -16.32
C LEU A 110 14.91 -27.53 -15.19
N ASN A 111 16.13 -27.10 -15.49
CA ASN A 111 17.12 -26.81 -14.46
C ASN A 111 16.94 -25.37 -13.96
N ALA A 112 16.16 -25.21 -12.90
CA ALA A 112 15.91 -23.91 -12.28
C ALA A 112 17.17 -23.25 -11.72
N GLU A 113 18.15 -24.03 -11.26
CA GLU A 113 19.42 -23.50 -10.72
C GLU A 113 20.20 -22.76 -11.81
N ASN A 114 20.38 -23.39 -12.98
CA ASN A 114 21.05 -22.77 -14.12
C ASN A 114 20.31 -21.50 -14.60
N CYS A 115 18.97 -21.53 -14.65
CA CYS A 115 18.19 -20.35 -15.04
C CYS A 115 18.33 -19.20 -14.03
N LEU A 116 18.41 -19.51 -12.73
CA LEU A 116 18.61 -18.50 -11.69
C LEU A 116 20.04 -17.92 -11.74
N GLU A 117 21.06 -18.73 -12.00
CA GLU A 117 22.43 -18.25 -12.21
C GLU A 117 22.53 -17.30 -13.41
N GLU A 118 21.85 -17.62 -14.51
CA GLU A 118 21.79 -16.78 -15.70
C GLU A 118 21.09 -15.43 -15.40
N ILE A 119 20.00 -15.45 -14.62
CA ILE A 119 19.35 -14.21 -14.14
C ILE A 119 20.32 -13.40 -13.28
N GLU A 120 21.02 -14.01 -12.33
CA GLU A 120 21.97 -13.30 -11.46
C GLU A 120 23.12 -12.69 -12.27
N GLN A 121 23.58 -13.38 -13.31
CA GLN A 121 24.60 -12.86 -14.22
C GLN A 121 24.09 -11.66 -15.02
N MET A 122 22.88 -11.74 -15.56
CA MET A 122 22.26 -10.61 -16.26
C MET A 122 22.03 -9.41 -15.32
N GLU A 123 21.70 -9.63 -14.05
CA GLU A 123 21.60 -8.56 -13.05
C GLU A 123 22.93 -7.85 -12.79
N LYS A 124 24.05 -8.60 -12.76
CA LYS A 124 25.40 -8.04 -12.66
C LYS A 124 25.76 -7.18 -13.87
N GLU A 125 25.23 -7.52 -15.05
CA GLU A 125 25.41 -6.76 -16.29
C GLU A 125 24.52 -5.50 -16.37
N GLY A 126 23.63 -5.30 -15.40
CA GLY A 126 22.81 -4.09 -15.25
C GLY A 126 21.33 -4.25 -15.56
N ALA A 127 20.91 -5.44 -16.02
CA ALA A 127 19.49 -5.74 -16.19
C ALA A 127 18.78 -5.77 -14.82
N ARG A 128 17.53 -5.33 -14.78
CA ARG A 128 16.74 -5.35 -13.54
C ARG A 128 15.63 -6.38 -13.63
N PHE A 129 15.74 -7.45 -12.86
CA PHE A 129 14.67 -8.43 -12.69
C PHE A 129 13.83 -8.12 -11.45
N MET A 130 12.76 -8.90 -11.26
CA MET A 130 11.82 -8.71 -10.16
C MET A 130 12.47 -9.06 -8.83
N ASP A 131 12.60 -8.08 -7.92
CA ASP A 131 13.12 -8.29 -6.58
C ASP A 131 12.06 -8.97 -5.67
N ILE A 132 12.23 -10.28 -5.45
CA ILE A 132 11.34 -11.11 -4.63
C ILE A 132 11.32 -10.65 -3.16
N LYS A 133 12.39 -10.01 -2.65
CA LYS A 133 12.46 -9.57 -1.24
C LYS A 133 11.43 -8.49 -0.91
N LYS A 134 11.08 -7.61 -1.86
CA LYS A 134 10.05 -6.57 -1.64
C LYS A 134 8.65 -7.15 -1.45
N THR A 135 8.35 -8.26 -2.11
CA THR A 135 7.05 -8.93 -2.01
C THR A 135 6.88 -9.61 -0.66
N ASP A 136 7.95 -10.20 -0.11
CA ASP A 136 7.92 -10.88 1.19
C ASP A 136 7.88 -9.91 2.39
N ILE A 137 8.43 -8.71 2.28
CA ILE A 137 8.34 -7.69 3.36
C ILE A 137 6.88 -7.28 3.63
N ARG A 138 6.06 -7.17 2.57
CA ARG A 138 4.62 -6.89 2.69
C ARG A 138 3.91 -8.00 3.47
N LYS A 139 4.27 -9.27 3.20
CA LYS A 139 3.75 -10.45 3.91
C LYS A 139 4.20 -10.48 5.37
N LYS A 140 5.46 -10.15 5.67
CA LYS A 140 6.01 -10.14 7.05
C LYS A 140 5.36 -9.07 7.93
N ARG A 141 5.08 -7.88 7.40
CA ARG A 141 4.31 -6.82 8.12
C ARG A 141 2.85 -7.26 8.37
N ARG A 142 2.23 -7.95 7.41
CA ARG A 142 0.87 -8.52 7.55
C ARG A 142 0.81 -9.57 8.67
N THR A 143 1.77 -10.49 8.70
CA THR A 143 1.82 -11.56 9.70
C THR A 143 2.04 -11.01 11.12
N GLY A 144 2.92 -10.01 11.31
CA GLY A 144 3.16 -9.43 12.63
C GLY A 144 1.93 -8.75 13.25
N ALA A 145 1.16 -7.99 12.45
CA ALA A 145 -0.06 -7.32 12.91
C ALA A 145 -1.17 -8.32 13.24
N ILE A 146 -1.32 -9.38 12.45
CA ILE A 146 -2.32 -10.45 12.69
C ILE A 146 -1.97 -11.22 13.97
N ILE A 147 -0.70 -11.58 14.18
CA ILE A 147 -0.26 -12.28 15.40
C ILE A 147 -0.60 -11.45 16.64
N GLY A 148 -0.26 -10.16 16.66
CA GLY A 148 -0.55 -9.29 17.80
C GLY A 148 -2.05 -9.21 18.12
N ALA A 149 -2.89 -9.11 17.09
CA ALA A 149 -4.34 -9.07 17.26
C ALA A 149 -4.93 -10.41 17.76
N VAL A 150 -4.46 -11.54 17.24
CA VAL A 150 -4.90 -12.87 17.69
C VAL A 150 -4.53 -13.09 19.17
N VAL A 151 -3.30 -12.75 19.57
CA VAL A 151 -2.85 -12.85 20.96
C VAL A 151 -3.73 -12.00 21.89
N MET A 152 -4.04 -10.77 21.49
CA MET A 152 -4.90 -9.88 22.29
C MET A 152 -6.35 -10.37 22.37
N ILE A 153 -6.92 -10.90 21.28
CA ILE A 153 -8.29 -11.46 21.29
C ILE A 153 -8.36 -12.69 22.20
N LEU A 154 -7.36 -13.59 22.14
CA LEU A 154 -7.29 -14.75 23.02
C LEU A 154 -7.16 -14.33 24.49
N LEU A 155 -6.31 -13.35 24.79
CA LEU A 155 -6.14 -12.83 26.14
C LEU A 155 -7.43 -12.18 26.67
N MET A 156 -8.11 -11.36 25.88
CA MET A 156 -9.39 -10.76 26.25
C MET A 156 -10.50 -11.82 26.41
N GLY A 157 -10.60 -12.79 25.50
CA GLY A 157 -11.53 -13.91 25.63
C GLY A 157 -11.29 -14.73 26.90
N PHE A 158 -10.03 -14.96 27.26
CA PHE A 158 -9.65 -15.60 28.51
C PHE A 158 -10.10 -14.79 29.73
N THR A 159 -9.91 -13.46 29.73
CA THR A 159 -10.39 -12.61 30.84
C THR A 159 -11.91 -12.64 31.00
N ILE A 160 -12.67 -12.65 29.89
CA ILE A 160 -14.13 -12.80 29.92
C ILE A 160 -14.50 -14.17 30.53
N GLY A 161 -13.80 -15.24 30.12
CA GLY A 161 -14.00 -16.57 30.67
C GLY A 161 -13.77 -16.64 32.19
N LEU A 162 -12.70 -16.01 32.69
CA LEU A 162 -12.44 -15.90 34.12
C LEU A 162 -13.52 -15.11 34.86
N MET A 163 -14.01 -14.01 34.29
CA MET A 163 -15.10 -13.22 34.89
C MET A 163 -16.40 -14.01 35.00
N LEU A 164 -16.76 -14.76 33.95
CA LEU A 164 -17.96 -15.60 33.95
C LEU A 164 -17.83 -16.76 34.95
N TRP A 165 -16.65 -17.37 35.02
CA TRP A 165 -16.37 -18.44 35.99
C TRP A 165 -16.38 -17.90 37.43
N ALA A 166 -15.76 -16.75 37.71
CA ALA A 166 -15.80 -16.11 39.02
C ALA A 166 -17.24 -15.80 39.47
N ASN A 167 -18.09 -15.35 38.53
CA ASN A 167 -19.50 -15.06 38.79
C ASN A 167 -20.35 -16.30 39.12
N THR A 168 -19.90 -17.52 38.78
CA THR A 168 -20.58 -18.76 39.22
C THR A 168 -20.28 -19.12 40.66
N GLN A 169 -19.15 -18.68 41.20
CA GLN A 169 -18.76 -18.93 42.58
C GLN A 169 -19.38 -17.87 43.50
N ASP A 170 -19.13 -16.59 43.18
CA ASP A 170 -19.67 -15.46 43.91
C ASP A 170 -20.33 -14.50 42.91
N PRO A 171 -21.69 -14.52 42.80
CA PRO A 171 -22.39 -13.71 41.83
C PRO A 171 -22.28 -12.24 42.21
N ILE A 172 -21.64 -11.46 41.34
CA ILE A 172 -21.63 -10.01 41.43
C ILE A 172 -22.92 -9.41 40.86
N PRO A 173 -23.32 -8.20 41.25
CA PRO A 173 -24.48 -7.53 40.69
C PRO A 173 -24.45 -7.55 39.15
N THR A 174 -25.56 -7.95 38.52
CA THR A 174 -25.65 -8.15 37.07
C THR A 174 -25.22 -6.93 36.27
N GLY A 175 -25.55 -5.72 36.73
CA GLY A 175 -25.11 -4.47 36.10
C GLY A 175 -23.59 -4.29 36.09
N LEU A 176 -22.90 -4.68 37.17
CA LEU A 176 -21.45 -4.58 37.29
C LEU A 176 -20.74 -5.61 36.40
N LEU A 177 -21.28 -6.83 36.32
CA LEU A 177 -20.77 -7.88 35.43
C LEU A 177 -20.83 -7.45 33.95
N ILE A 178 -21.97 -6.91 33.52
CA ILE A 178 -22.15 -6.41 32.15
C ILE A 178 -21.14 -5.30 31.85
N PHE A 179 -20.95 -4.37 32.79
CA PHE A 179 -19.98 -3.29 32.64
C PHE A 179 -18.53 -3.79 32.50
N LEU A 180 -18.13 -4.76 33.32
CA LEU A 180 -16.78 -5.34 33.27
C LEU A 180 -16.52 -6.11 31.98
N ILE A 181 -17.49 -6.88 31.49
CA ILE A 181 -17.38 -7.63 30.22
C ILE A 181 -17.37 -6.68 29.02
N ALA A 182 -18.07 -5.53 29.11
CA ALA A 182 -18.11 -4.56 28.03
C ALA A 182 -16.71 -4.02 27.67
N ILE A 183 -15.80 -3.89 28.64
CA ILE A 183 -14.45 -3.35 28.42
C ILE A 183 -13.63 -4.27 27.47
N PRO A 184 -13.42 -5.57 27.76
CA PRO A 184 -12.78 -6.50 26.82
C PRO A 184 -13.48 -6.59 25.46
N VAL A 185 -14.81 -6.55 25.43
CA VAL A 185 -15.59 -6.62 24.17
C VAL A 185 -15.32 -5.40 23.28
N VAL A 186 -15.28 -4.20 23.86
CA VAL A 186 -14.93 -2.97 23.13
C VAL A 186 -13.49 -3.02 22.62
N ILE A 187 -12.56 -3.54 23.41
CA ILE A 187 -11.15 -3.70 23.00
C ILE A 187 -11.04 -4.67 21.81
N ILE A 188 -11.71 -5.82 21.85
CA ILE A 188 -11.77 -6.78 20.74
C ILE A 188 -12.33 -6.11 19.48
N GLY A 189 -13.45 -5.37 19.62
CA GLY A 189 -14.05 -4.62 18.51
C GLY A 189 -13.10 -3.59 17.90
N GLY A 190 -12.37 -2.84 18.74
CA GLY A 190 -11.37 -1.87 18.31
C GLY A 190 -10.19 -2.51 17.56
N ILE A 191 -9.71 -3.66 18.02
CA ILE A 191 -8.62 -4.41 17.36
C ILE A 191 -9.08 -4.96 16.01
N LEU A 192 -10.30 -5.50 15.91
CA LEU A 192 -10.87 -5.97 14.64
C LEU A 192 -11.04 -4.80 13.66
N ALA A 193 -11.49 -3.64 14.12
CA ALA A 193 -11.58 -2.44 13.30
C ALA A 193 -10.19 -1.95 12.85
N ALA A 194 -9.19 -1.97 13.73
CA ALA A 194 -7.81 -1.61 13.41
C ALA A 194 -7.18 -2.58 12.41
N LEU A 195 -7.42 -3.89 12.54
CA LEU A 195 -7.02 -4.91 11.57
C LEU A 195 -7.70 -4.70 10.23
N ALA A 196 -9.01 -4.45 10.21
CA ALA A 196 -9.76 -4.19 8.97
C ALA A 196 -9.26 -2.91 8.27
N GLY A 197 -8.93 -1.87 9.03
CA GLY A 197 -8.30 -0.65 8.53
C GLY A 197 -6.92 -0.93 7.92
N ARG A 198 -6.03 -1.61 8.68
CA ARG A 198 -4.69 -1.99 8.23
C ARG A 198 -4.70 -2.93 7.03
N MET A 199 -5.63 -3.89 6.96
CA MET A 199 -5.77 -4.78 5.80
C MET A 199 -6.20 -4.01 4.55
N LYS A 200 -7.15 -3.07 4.68
CA LYS A 200 -7.54 -2.16 3.58
C LYS A 200 -6.42 -1.23 3.14
N GLU A 201 -5.56 -0.80 4.06
CA GLU A 201 -4.40 0.04 3.77
C GLU A 201 -3.29 -0.73 3.05
N ILE A 202 -3.10 -2.01 3.38
CA ILE A 202 -2.09 -2.88 2.76
C ILE A 202 -2.56 -3.43 1.41
N GLU A 203 -3.83 -3.81 1.23
CA GLU A 203 -4.41 -4.11 -0.09
C GLU A 203 -4.45 -2.87 -0.99
N GLY A 204 -4.63 -1.68 -0.40
CA GLY A 204 -4.65 -0.41 -1.12
C GLY A 204 -3.27 0.17 -1.46
N GLY A 205 -2.18 -0.44 -0.99
CA GLY A 205 -0.87 0.22 -0.92
C GLY A 205 -0.13 0.39 -2.25
N GLU A 206 -0.42 -0.42 -3.27
CA GLU A 206 0.21 -0.25 -4.61
C GLU A 206 -0.73 -0.64 -5.77
N GLU A 207 -1.65 -1.60 -5.61
CA GLU A 207 -2.54 -2.05 -6.70
C GLU A 207 -3.83 -1.22 -6.84
N ASP A 208 -4.31 -0.57 -5.78
CA ASP A 208 -5.54 0.26 -5.81
C ASP A 208 -5.25 1.74 -6.15
N GLU A 209 -3.97 2.12 -6.25
CA GLU A 209 -3.55 3.45 -6.72
C GLU A 209 -3.39 3.56 -8.24
N ALA A 210 -3.12 2.45 -8.93
CA ALA A 210 -3.08 2.39 -10.39
C ALA A 210 -4.44 2.02 -11.01
N SER A 211 -5.31 1.29 -10.28
CA SER A 211 -6.59 0.80 -10.82
C SER A 211 -7.75 1.79 -10.74
N LYS A 212 -7.55 3.00 -10.19
CA LYS A 212 -8.57 4.06 -10.09
C LYS A 212 -8.18 5.35 -10.81
N TYR A 213 -7.65 5.18 -12.02
CA TYR A 213 -7.60 6.22 -13.05
C TYR A 213 -8.36 5.79 -14.29
#